data_AF-C1E047-F1
#
_entry.id   AF-C1E047-F1
#
_cell.length_a   1.000
_cell.length_b   1.000
_cell.length_c   1.000
_cell.angle_alpha   90.00
_cell.angle_beta   90.00
_cell.angle_gamma   90.00
#
_symmetry.space_group_name_H-M   'P 1'
#
loop_
_entity.id
_entity.type
_entity.pdbx_description
1 polymer ?
#
loop_
_entity_poly.entity_id
_entity_poly.type
_entity_poly.pdbx_seq_one_letter_code
_entity_poly.pdbx_strand_id
1 'polypeptide(L)'
;MSPILPVFLLIASLSTAYATCDPAALYDPTYAADAAGKGGVEVSRWLHLRTSAFHEPVSYTAAWNALEASIDSHNASHVRVIYGGTAPKCRTGAYYGLECAWNREHLWPQSYGVGESSGLTAAAAPRTDLHALVPSLKALNSARSNRAFAQITDWPNDDGRCGPKYVGCETPACTKTTCGVKGTAQWGTDPGFWTPPAMYRGFIARALFYMAVRYDGDEPNTFNLTLGETPAKGGGGGRGLEKAPYVFGALSHLLRWHDDHPVEAWERARNDAVCAVQGNRNPFTDKPELAAVVFGGVGTAAEADTSDAGKGFDTWTWSLVTGLAVMWALYIFGMFRWFV
;
A
#
# COMPACT_ATOMS: atom_id res chain seq x y z
N MET A 1 59.55 -10.22 40.81
CA MET A 1 59.19 -10.36 39.39
C MET A 1 57.76 -10.90 39.34
N SER A 2 56.77 -10.03 39.16
CA SER A 2 55.36 -10.44 39.01
C SER A 2 55.05 -10.59 37.51
N PRO A 3 54.34 -11.64 37.08
CA PRO A 3 53.94 -11.75 35.69
C PRO A 3 52.70 -10.88 35.46
N ILE A 4 52.79 -9.99 34.46
CA ILE A 4 51.66 -9.24 33.94
C ILE A 4 50.89 -10.19 33.01
N LEU A 5 49.67 -10.58 33.39
CA LEU A 5 48.77 -11.27 32.46
C LEU A 5 48.22 -10.24 31.44
N PRO A 6 48.23 -10.54 30.13
CA PRO A 6 47.60 -9.67 29.15
C PRO A 6 46.07 -9.82 29.27
N VAL A 7 45.40 -8.70 29.58
CA VAL A 7 43.95 -8.57 29.46
C VAL A 7 43.62 -8.50 27.98
N PHE A 8 43.13 -9.61 27.42
CA PHE A 8 42.54 -9.61 26.08
C PHE A 8 41.19 -8.89 26.16
N LEU A 9 41.14 -7.66 25.66
CA LEU A 9 39.92 -6.91 25.46
C LEU A 9 39.13 -7.58 24.32
N LEU A 10 38.09 -8.33 24.66
CA LEU A 10 37.18 -8.90 23.67
C LEU A 10 36.36 -7.74 23.08
N ILE A 11 36.78 -7.22 21.93
CA ILE A 11 35.95 -6.29 21.15
C ILE A 11 34.86 -7.14 20.50
N ALA A 12 33.71 -7.24 21.16
CA ALA A 12 32.50 -7.75 20.54
C ALA A 12 32.12 -6.77 19.42
N SER A 13 32.50 -7.09 18.18
CA SER A 13 31.95 -6.41 17.00
C SER A 13 30.45 -6.69 16.99
N LEU A 14 29.64 -5.69 17.32
CA LEU A 14 28.20 -5.71 17.05
C LEU A 14 28.04 -5.75 15.53
N SER A 15 28.00 -6.94 14.95
CA SER A 15 27.48 -7.10 13.60
C SER A 15 25.98 -6.81 13.71
N THR A 16 25.54 -5.68 13.15
CA THR A 16 24.13 -5.50 12.85
C THR A 16 23.77 -6.59 11.85
N ALA A 17 23.12 -7.65 12.32
CA ALA A 17 22.48 -8.61 11.45
C ALA A 17 21.42 -7.83 10.67
N TYR A 18 21.71 -7.51 9.41
CA TYR A 18 20.69 -7.09 8.48
C TYR A 18 19.70 -8.25 8.37
N ALA A 19 18.40 -7.97 8.44
CA ALA A 19 17.39 -8.98 8.18
C ALA A 19 17.70 -9.62 6.82
N THR A 20 17.77 -10.95 6.76
CA THR A 20 18.01 -11.64 5.49
C THR A 20 16.77 -11.48 4.64
N CYS A 21 16.80 -10.50 3.74
CA CYS A 21 15.80 -10.40 2.69
C CYS A 21 15.88 -11.68 1.87
N ASP A 22 14.86 -12.53 1.99
CA ASP A 22 14.72 -13.72 1.15
C ASP A 22 13.50 -13.54 0.22
N PRO A 23 13.70 -12.91 -0.96
CA PRO A 23 12.66 -12.80 -1.97
C PRO A 23 12.19 -14.19 -2.42
N ALA A 24 13.06 -15.20 -2.46
CA ALA A 24 12.71 -16.55 -2.89
C ALA A 24 11.77 -17.23 -1.90
N ALA A 25 11.87 -16.90 -0.62
CA ALA A 25 10.88 -17.30 0.35
C ALA A 25 9.51 -16.73 -0.06
N LEU A 26 9.40 -15.42 -0.32
CA LEU A 26 8.13 -14.81 -0.76
C LEU A 26 7.61 -15.37 -2.11
N TYR A 27 8.49 -15.76 -3.02
CA TYR A 27 8.15 -16.33 -4.33
C TYR A 27 8.41 -17.83 -4.41
N ASP A 28 8.10 -18.58 -3.35
CA ASP A 28 8.10 -20.04 -3.44
C ASP A 28 7.42 -20.46 -4.75
N PRO A 29 8.15 -21.03 -5.73
CA PRO A 29 7.62 -21.27 -7.08
C PRO A 29 6.47 -22.28 -7.08
N THR A 30 6.29 -23.03 -5.98
CA THR A 30 5.11 -23.86 -5.74
C THR A 30 3.83 -23.02 -5.57
N TYR A 31 3.93 -21.77 -5.12
CA TYR A 31 2.79 -20.89 -4.87
C TYR A 31 2.02 -20.50 -6.13
N ALA A 32 2.68 -20.23 -7.27
CA ALA A 32 1.94 -19.94 -8.51
C ALA A 32 1.04 -21.13 -8.91
N ALA A 33 1.43 -22.35 -8.53
CA ALA A 33 0.63 -23.56 -8.69
C ALA A 33 -0.39 -23.77 -7.55
N ASP A 34 -0.04 -23.46 -6.29
CA ASP A 34 -0.94 -23.60 -5.14
C ASP A 34 -2.04 -22.52 -5.09
N ALA A 35 -1.77 -21.32 -5.58
CA ALA A 35 -2.73 -20.21 -5.68
C ALA A 35 -3.68 -20.39 -6.87
N ALA A 36 -3.28 -21.17 -7.88
CA ALA A 36 -4.12 -21.45 -9.02
C ALA A 36 -5.39 -22.19 -8.56
N GLY A 37 -6.55 -21.53 -8.71
CA GLY A 37 -7.85 -22.07 -8.30
C GLY A 37 -8.21 -21.84 -6.82
N LYS A 38 -7.39 -21.13 -6.04
CA LYS A 38 -7.74 -20.70 -4.67
C LYS A 38 -8.56 -19.41 -4.67
N GLY A 39 -9.42 -19.28 -3.66
CA GLY A 39 -10.21 -18.06 -3.44
C GLY A 39 -9.39 -16.94 -2.78
N GLY A 40 -9.85 -15.69 -2.90
CA GLY A 40 -9.17 -14.51 -2.36
C GLY A 40 -8.83 -14.59 -0.86
N VAL A 41 -9.68 -15.25 -0.05
CA VAL A 41 -9.45 -15.47 1.39
C VAL A 41 -8.22 -16.33 1.65
N GLU A 42 -8.05 -17.44 0.91
CA GLU A 42 -6.91 -18.34 1.09
C GLU A 42 -5.61 -17.65 0.64
N VAL A 43 -5.67 -16.90 -0.46
CA VAL A 43 -4.54 -16.12 -0.98
C VAL A 43 -4.14 -15.03 0.03
N SER A 44 -5.11 -14.31 0.60
CA SER A 44 -4.86 -13.30 1.64
C SER A 44 -4.17 -13.91 2.87
N ARG A 45 -4.66 -15.05 3.36
CA ARG A 45 -4.07 -15.74 4.52
C ARG A 45 -2.64 -16.20 4.23
N TRP A 46 -2.38 -16.72 3.03
CA TRP A 46 -1.03 -17.11 2.64
C TRP A 46 -0.10 -15.89 2.62
N LEU A 47 -0.51 -14.80 1.98
CA LEU A 47 0.26 -13.56 1.93
C LEU A 47 0.56 -13.00 3.32
N HIS A 48 -0.41 -13.04 4.24
CA HIS A 48 -0.20 -12.70 5.65
C HIS A 48 0.98 -13.51 6.22
N LEU A 49 0.91 -14.84 6.20
CA LEU A 49 1.97 -15.70 6.72
C LEU A 49 3.34 -15.39 6.10
N ARG A 50 3.40 -15.13 4.79
CA ARG A 50 4.64 -14.79 4.07
C ARG A 50 5.21 -13.45 4.50
N THR A 51 4.37 -12.44 4.61
CA THR A 51 4.78 -11.07 4.96
C THR A 51 5.08 -10.94 6.45
N SER A 52 4.57 -11.83 7.29
CA SER A 52 4.83 -11.92 8.72
C SER A 52 6.11 -12.67 9.08
N ALA A 53 6.39 -13.79 8.40
CA ALA A 53 7.46 -14.72 8.77
C ALA A 53 8.87 -14.11 8.92
N PHE A 54 9.17 -13.04 8.17
CA PHE A 54 10.49 -12.39 8.17
C PHE A 54 10.43 -10.92 8.59
N HIS A 55 9.28 -10.44 9.05
CA HIS A 55 9.13 -9.03 9.40
C HIS A 55 9.85 -8.73 10.71
N GLU A 56 10.87 -7.89 10.62
CA GLU A 56 11.60 -7.37 11.78
C GLU A 56 11.24 -5.89 11.98
N PRO A 57 10.43 -5.55 13.01
CA PRO A 57 10.07 -4.17 13.30
C PRO A 57 11.30 -3.36 13.72
N VAL A 58 11.45 -2.17 13.15
CA VAL A 58 12.47 -1.21 13.60
C VAL A 58 11.90 -0.28 14.67
N SER A 59 12.78 0.31 15.49
CA SER A 59 12.36 1.37 16.41
C SER A 59 11.88 2.60 15.64
N TYR A 60 11.05 3.42 16.27
CA TYR A 60 10.55 4.66 15.67
C TYR A 60 11.71 5.59 15.25
N THR A 61 12.81 5.63 16.01
CA THR A 61 14.01 6.37 15.63
C THR A 61 14.76 5.71 14.47
N ALA A 62 14.90 4.39 14.47
CA ALA A 62 15.57 3.67 13.38
C ALA A 62 14.82 3.81 12.04
N ALA A 63 13.49 3.94 12.07
CA ALA A 63 12.70 4.24 10.88
C ALA A 63 13.13 5.55 10.21
N TRP A 64 13.41 6.63 10.97
CA TRP A 64 13.96 7.86 10.39
C TRP A 64 15.26 7.60 9.65
N ASN A 65 16.17 6.89 10.30
CA ASN A 65 17.50 6.64 9.77
C ASN A 65 17.45 5.82 8.48
N ALA A 66 16.60 4.79 8.43
CA ALA A 66 16.42 3.96 7.24
C ALA A 66 15.85 4.77 6.05
N LEU A 67 14.85 5.64 6.31
CA LEU A 67 14.25 6.48 5.28
C LEU A 67 15.25 7.48 4.70
N GLU A 68 16.09 8.11 5.55
CA GLU A 68 17.14 9.04 5.07
C GLU A 68 18.32 8.33 4.41
N ALA A 69 18.72 7.17 4.90
CA ALA A 69 19.95 6.51 4.46
C ALA A 69 19.75 5.76 3.13
N SER A 70 18.67 4.99 2.99
CA SER A 70 18.54 4.02 1.90
C SER A 70 17.17 4.01 1.23
N ILE A 71 16.06 4.03 1.98
CA ILE A 71 14.73 3.70 1.42
C ILE A 71 14.17 4.83 0.55
N ASP A 72 14.18 6.06 1.08
CA ASP A 72 13.63 7.23 0.40
C ASP A 72 14.70 8.31 0.15
N SER A 73 15.99 7.92 0.22
CA SER A 73 17.12 8.80 -0.06
C SER A 73 17.06 9.31 -1.51
N HIS A 74 17.08 10.64 -1.69
CA HIS A 74 17.16 11.23 -3.02
C HIS A 74 18.63 11.41 -3.44
N ASN A 75 19.45 11.96 -2.53
CA ASN A 75 20.88 12.16 -2.69
C ASN A 75 21.55 12.33 -1.31
N ALA A 76 22.80 12.78 -1.26
CA ALA A 76 23.55 12.94 0.00
C ALA A 76 22.89 13.88 1.01
N SER A 77 22.14 14.90 0.55
CA SER A 77 21.56 15.95 1.40
C SER A 77 20.04 15.95 1.45
N HIS A 78 19.36 15.19 0.59
CA HIS A 78 17.91 15.23 0.46
C HIS A 78 17.25 13.85 0.47
N VAL A 79 16.01 13.83 0.94
CA VAL A 79 15.08 12.70 0.97
C VAL A 79 13.89 13.01 0.08
N ARG A 80 13.37 12.00 -0.63
CA ARG A 80 12.13 12.08 -1.43
C ARG A 80 10.95 12.14 -0.48
N VAL A 81 10.01 13.06 -0.72
CA VAL A 81 8.79 13.17 0.08
C VAL A 81 7.57 12.76 -0.74
N ILE A 82 6.69 11.98 -0.12
CA ILE A 82 5.37 11.64 -0.66
C ILE A 82 4.57 12.92 -0.88
N TYR A 83 3.65 12.86 -1.84
CA TYR A 83 2.92 14.01 -2.38
C TYR A 83 3.79 14.98 -3.19
N GLY A 84 5.12 14.79 -3.26
CA GLY A 84 5.96 15.36 -4.30
C GLY A 84 7.11 16.23 -3.82
N GLY A 85 8.25 16.08 -4.49
CA GLY A 85 9.46 16.86 -4.26
C GLY A 85 10.44 16.17 -3.31
N THR A 86 11.28 16.98 -2.68
CA THR A 86 12.33 16.53 -1.75
C THR A 86 12.45 17.48 -0.57
N ALA A 87 12.95 16.98 0.56
CA ALA A 87 13.29 17.80 1.73
C ALA A 87 14.73 17.54 2.17
N PRO A 88 15.41 18.52 2.82
CA PRO A 88 16.72 18.29 3.40
C PRO A 88 16.68 17.15 4.44
N LYS A 89 17.70 16.31 4.42
CA LYS A 89 17.97 15.36 5.51
C LYS A 89 18.28 16.16 6.77
N CYS A 90 17.71 15.74 7.88
CA CYS A 90 17.78 16.47 9.14
C CYS A 90 18.30 15.61 10.29
N ARG A 91 18.60 14.32 10.05
CA ARG A 91 19.11 13.40 11.09
C ARG A 91 20.59 13.05 10.97
N THR A 92 21.33 13.68 10.05
CA THR A 92 22.79 13.54 9.96
C THR A 92 23.51 14.68 10.71
N GLY A 93 24.37 14.37 11.68
CA GLY A 93 25.23 15.36 12.35
C GLY A 93 24.50 16.32 13.32
N ALA A 94 24.89 17.61 13.30
CA ALA A 94 24.59 18.67 14.30
C ALA A 94 23.10 19.04 14.51
N TYR A 95 22.16 18.37 13.84
CA TYR A 95 20.72 18.67 13.87
C TYR A 95 19.89 17.57 14.56
N TYR A 96 20.41 17.00 15.64
CA TYR A 96 19.59 16.24 16.60
C TYR A 96 18.69 17.22 17.40
N GLY A 97 17.63 17.75 16.76
CA GLY A 97 16.77 18.74 17.39
C GLY A 97 15.81 19.45 16.42
N LEU A 98 14.59 18.93 16.32
CA LEU A 98 13.32 19.60 16.02
C LEU A 98 13.08 20.41 14.70
N GLU A 99 14.08 20.74 13.89
CA GLU A 99 13.86 21.55 12.65
C GLU A 99 13.74 20.75 11.33
N CYS A 100 13.38 19.47 11.38
CA CYS A 100 13.07 18.73 10.15
C CYS A 100 11.93 19.41 9.37
N ALA A 101 12.10 19.72 8.09
CA ALA A 101 11.02 20.24 7.25
C ALA A 101 9.93 19.18 6.99
N TRP A 102 10.29 17.90 7.12
CA TRP A 102 9.44 16.75 6.89
C TRP A 102 9.20 15.94 8.17
N ASN A 103 8.20 15.08 8.15
CA ASN A 103 7.90 14.05 9.16
C ASN A 103 7.47 12.75 8.47
N ARG A 104 7.36 11.67 9.23
CA ARG A 104 6.90 10.39 8.69
C ARG A 104 5.39 10.39 8.59
N GLU A 105 4.93 10.26 7.36
CA GLU A 105 3.54 10.04 6.97
C GLU A 105 3.23 8.55 7.07
N HIS A 106 2.21 8.23 7.83
CA HIS A 106 1.63 6.89 7.87
C HIS A 106 0.53 6.81 6.80
N LEU A 107 0.80 6.16 5.66
CA LEU A 107 -0.19 5.99 4.59
C LEU A 107 -1.44 5.27 5.09
N TRP A 108 -1.30 4.35 6.03
CA TRP A 108 -2.42 3.91 6.88
C TRP A 108 -2.41 4.73 8.19
N PRO A 109 -3.40 5.59 8.50
CA PRO A 109 -3.27 6.52 9.63
C PRO A 109 -3.18 5.82 10.99
N GLN A 110 -2.38 6.36 11.91
CA GLN A 110 -2.25 5.83 13.27
C GLN A 110 -3.58 5.72 14.02
N SER A 111 -4.55 6.60 13.75
CA SER A 111 -5.89 6.55 14.35
C SER A 111 -6.78 5.40 13.81
N TYR A 112 -6.32 4.70 12.78
CA TYR A 112 -6.99 3.57 12.12
C TYR A 112 -6.26 2.24 12.39
N GLY A 113 -5.70 2.04 13.57
CA GLY A 113 -5.25 0.72 14.01
C GLY A 113 -3.76 0.44 13.83
N VAL A 114 -2.93 1.44 13.55
CA VAL A 114 -1.48 1.23 13.35
C VAL A 114 -0.59 1.98 14.33
N GLY A 115 -1.15 2.70 15.32
CA GLY A 115 -0.32 3.47 16.25
C GLY A 115 -0.96 3.81 17.58
N GLU A 116 -0.31 4.72 18.30
CA GLU A 116 -0.70 5.10 19.67
C GLU A 116 -2.09 5.74 19.70
N SER A 117 -2.48 6.45 18.64
CA SER A 117 -3.82 7.05 18.50
C SER A 117 -4.96 6.02 18.41
N SER A 118 -4.66 4.74 18.16
CA SER A 118 -5.61 3.62 18.23
C SER A 118 -5.45 2.76 19.50
N GLY A 119 -4.56 3.15 20.43
CA GLY A 119 -4.29 2.41 21.66
C GLY A 119 -3.24 1.30 21.54
N LEU A 120 -2.49 1.22 20.43
CA LEU A 120 -1.31 0.36 20.34
C LEU A 120 -0.13 0.99 21.09
N THR A 121 0.84 0.18 21.50
CA THR A 121 2.04 0.71 22.13
C THR A 121 2.98 1.36 21.11
N ALA A 122 3.92 2.19 21.58
CA ALA A 122 4.91 2.83 20.74
C ALA A 122 5.77 1.87 19.89
N ALA A 123 5.86 0.60 20.31
CA ALA A 123 6.64 -0.47 19.67
C ALA A 123 5.82 -1.34 18.70
N ALA A 124 4.59 -0.93 18.35
CA ALA A 124 3.75 -1.69 17.42
C ALA A 124 4.42 -1.81 16.04
N ALA A 125 4.53 -3.05 15.55
CA ALA A 125 5.01 -3.36 14.21
C ALA A 125 4.33 -2.51 13.11
N PRO A 126 2.98 -2.37 13.06
CA PRO A 126 2.33 -1.57 12.03
C PRO A 126 2.67 -0.06 12.10
N ARG A 127 3.18 0.42 13.25
CA ARG A 127 3.58 1.83 13.42
C ARG A 127 4.89 2.14 12.72
N THR A 128 5.77 1.16 12.59
CA THR A 128 7.12 1.34 12.03
C THR A 128 7.33 0.55 10.75
N ASP A 129 6.25 0.03 10.15
CA ASP A 129 6.31 -0.65 8.85
C ASP A 129 6.62 0.34 7.72
N LEU A 130 7.80 0.19 7.13
CA LEU A 130 8.37 1.07 6.11
C LEU A 130 7.74 0.86 4.73
N HIS A 131 6.89 -0.17 4.53
CA HIS A 131 6.07 -0.29 3.32
C HIS A 131 4.94 0.75 3.29
N ALA A 132 4.48 1.23 4.45
CA ALA A 132 3.44 2.27 4.56
C ALA A 132 3.86 3.52 5.34
N LEU A 133 5.10 3.57 5.84
CA LEU A 133 5.69 4.73 6.49
C LEU A 133 6.65 5.45 5.54
N VAL A 134 6.33 6.68 5.15
CA VAL A 134 7.04 7.44 4.12
C VAL A 134 7.37 8.86 4.58
N PRO A 135 8.37 9.55 4.02
CA PRO A 135 8.63 10.95 4.32
C PRO A 135 7.54 11.84 3.70
N SER A 136 7.06 12.85 4.43
CA SER A 136 6.16 13.90 3.91
C SER A 136 6.53 15.25 4.50
N LEU A 137 6.31 16.34 3.79
CA LEU A 137 6.41 17.68 4.40
C LEU A 137 5.43 17.77 5.57
N LYS A 138 5.87 18.34 6.70
CA LYS A 138 5.06 18.40 7.94
C LYS A 138 3.66 18.97 7.70
N ALA A 139 3.59 20.03 6.89
CA ALA A 139 2.33 20.67 6.54
C ALA A 139 1.41 19.78 5.70
N LEU A 140 1.95 19.04 4.73
CA LEU A 140 1.16 18.14 3.89
C LEU A 140 0.68 16.92 4.67
N ASN A 141 1.52 16.34 5.54
CA ASN A 141 1.09 15.30 6.47
C ASN A 141 -0.06 15.82 7.37
N SER A 142 0.09 17.02 7.93
CA SER A 142 -0.98 17.64 8.73
C SER A 142 -2.26 17.90 7.93
N ALA A 143 -2.15 18.35 6.67
CA ALA A 143 -3.28 18.57 5.78
C ALA A 143 -3.95 17.24 5.38
N ARG A 144 -3.16 16.18 5.18
CA ARG A 144 -3.67 14.84 4.91
C ARG A 144 -4.49 14.31 6.10
N SER A 145 -4.02 14.51 7.32
CA SER A 145 -4.70 14.03 8.53
C SER A 145 -4.89 12.50 8.49
N ASN A 146 -6.09 12.02 8.82
CA ASN A 146 -6.57 10.65 8.70
C ASN A 146 -7.50 10.45 7.49
N ARG A 147 -7.53 11.39 6.52
CA ARG A 147 -8.38 11.31 5.32
C ARG A 147 -8.11 10.03 4.54
N ALA A 148 -9.19 9.34 4.15
CA ALA A 148 -9.09 8.18 3.30
C ALA A 148 -8.69 8.58 1.88
N PHE A 149 -7.86 7.77 1.24
CA PHE A 149 -7.48 8.03 -0.13
C PHE A 149 -8.62 7.67 -1.08
N ALA A 150 -9.01 8.63 -1.92
CA ALA A 150 -10.08 8.47 -2.90
C ALA A 150 -9.88 9.48 -4.04
N GLN A 151 -10.44 9.17 -5.21
CA GLN A 151 -10.60 10.09 -6.33
C GLN A 151 -11.77 11.05 -6.04
N ILE A 152 -11.47 12.28 -5.63
CA ILE A 152 -12.47 13.33 -5.37
C ILE A 152 -12.34 14.54 -6.31
N THR A 153 -11.39 14.48 -7.23
CA THR A 153 -11.25 15.42 -8.36
C THR A 153 -11.91 14.86 -9.61
N ASP A 154 -12.26 15.74 -10.55
CA ASP A 154 -12.85 15.38 -11.85
C ASP A 154 -11.94 14.37 -12.59
N TRP A 155 -12.45 13.15 -12.76
CA TRP A 155 -11.81 12.08 -13.51
C TRP A 155 -12.14 12.23 -15.01
N PRO A 156 -11.21 11.92 -15.95
CA PRO A 156 -9.82 11.50 -15.78
C PRO A 156 -8.80 12.64 -15.77
N ASN A 157 -9.26 13.89 -15.93
CA ASN A 157 -8.38 15.01 -16.24
C ASN A 157 -7.54 15.49 -15.04
N ASP A 158 -7.93 15.11 -13.81
CA ASP A 158 -7.23 15.41 -12.56
C ASP A 158 -6.67 16.84 -12.51
N ASP A 159 -7.48 17.78 -13.00
CA ASP A 159 -7.14 19.19 -13.14
C ASP A 159 -7.15 19.93 -11.79
N GLY A 160 -7.27 19.18 -10.70
CA GLY A 160 -7.42 19.69 -9.35
C GLY A 160 -8.82 20.20 -9.03
N ARG A 161 -9.78 20.10 -9.96
CA ARG A 161 -11.15 20.52 -9.73
C ARG A 161 -11.91 19.47 -8.93
N CYS A 162 -12.69 19.93 -7.96
CA CYS A 162 -13.55 19.04 -7.18
C CYS A 162 -14.60 18.36 -8.06
N GLY A 163 -14.74 17.04 -7.90
CA GLY A 163 -15.83 16.31 -8.50
C GLY A 163 -17.19 16.80 -7.97
N PRO A 164 -18.24 16.86 -8.81
CA PRO A 164 -19.54 17.40 -8.43
C PRO A 164 -20.24 16.61 -7.32
N LYS A 165 -19.82 15.36 -7.06
CA LYS A 165 -20.36 14.46 -6.04
C LYS A 165 -19.96 14.86 -4.60
N TYR A 166 -18.90 15.66 -4.43
CA TYR A 166 -18.34 15.96 -3.11
C TYR A 166 -18.78 17.35 -2.59
N VAL A 167 -18.91 17.49 -1.27
CA VAL A 167 -19.40 18.71 -0.57
C VAL A 167 -18.35 19.85 -0.57
N GLY A 168 -17.70 20.07 -1.70
CA GLY A 168 -16.53 20.94 -1.84
C GLY A 168 -15.24 20.28 -1.35
N CYS A 169 -14.12 20.77 -1.88
CA CYS A 169 -12.79 20.35 -1.49
C CYS A 169 -11.78 21.49 -1.64
N GLU A 170 -10.66 21.35 -0.95
CA GLU A 170 -9.54 22.28 -0.94
C GLU A 170 -8.44 21.76 -1.89
N THR A 171 -8.11 22.54 -2.92
CA THR A 171 -7.05 22.23 -3.88
C THR A 171 -6.11 23.43 -4.12
N PRO A 172 -4.78 23.29 -3.93
CA PRO A 172 -4.17 22.23 -3.16
C PRO A 172 -4.53 22.37 -1.68
N ALA A 173 -4.57 21.27 -0.93
CA ALA A 173 -4.84 21.33 0.50
C ALA A 173 -3.71 22.03 1.28
N CYS A 174 -4.07 22.96 2.17
CA CYS A 174 -3.15 23.83 2.90
C CYS A 174 -3.34 23.74 4.42
N THR A 175 -2.33 24.21 5.15
CA THR A 175 -2.42 24.56 6.58
C THR A 175 -2.24 26.07 6.75
N LYS A 176 -2.53 26.60 7.95
CA LYS A 176 -2.37 28.04 8.26
C LYS A 176 -0.98 28.61 7.95
N THR A 177 0.06 27.79 8.01
CA THR A 177 1.46 28.23 7.91
C THR A 177 2.16 27.75 6.64
N THR A 178 1.56 26.83 5.89
CA THR A 178 2.19 26.23 4.71
C THR A 178 1.15 25.54 3.83
N CYS A 179 1.18 25.84 2.53
CA CYS A 179 0.56 25.06 1.47
C CYS A 179 1.61 24.14 0.86
N GLY A 180 1.31 22.85 0.70
CA GLY A 180 2.12 21.99 -0.14
C GLY A 180 1.49 21.87 -1.52
N VAL A 181 2.30 21.76 -2.56
CA VAL A 181 1.90 22.03 -3.94
C VAL A 181 1.00 20.94 -4.56
N LYS A 182 0.52 19.94 -3.82
CA LYS A 182 0.07 18.68 -4.43
C LYS A 182 -0.90 17.88 -3.54
N GLY A 183 -2.18 17.83 -3.94
CA GLY A 183 -3.22 17.01 -3.34
C GLY A 183 -4.52 17.78 -3.05
N THR A 184 -5.66 17.09 -3.07
CA THR A 184 -7.00 17.67 -2.88
C THR A 184 -7.69 17.03 -1.68
N ALA A 185 -8.22 17.83 -0.76
CA ALA A 185 -8.85 17.35 0.48
C ALA A 185 -10.33 17.70 0.54
N GLN A 186 -11.19 16.74 0.89
CA GLN A 186 -12.61 17.01 1.13
C GLN A 186 -12.81 17.88 2.37
N TRP A 187 -13.74 18.83 2.27
CA TRP A 187 -14.09 19.72 3.39
C TRP A 187 -15.11 19.08 4.36
N GLY A 188 -15.07 19.50 5.63
CA GLY A 188 -16.16 19.32 6.59
C GLY A 188 -16.47 17.89 7.04
N THR A 189 -15.60 16.92 6.76
CA THR A 189 -15.82 15.49 7.04
C THR A 189 -14.61 14.88 7.76
N ASP A 190 -14.85 13.98 8.72
CA ASP A 190 -13.84 13.17 9.43
C ASP A 190 -14.19 11.67 9.24
N PRO A 191 -13.32 10.84 8.64
CA PRO A 191 -11.99 11.20 8.17
C PRO A 191 -11.99 12.07 6.91
N GLY A 192 -13.07 12.12 6.13
CA GLY A 192 -13.09 12.76 4.81
C GLY A 192 -12.15 12.07 3.80
N PHE A 193 -12.03 12.64 2.60
CA PHE A 193 -11.24 12.06 1.51
C PHE A 193 -10.05 12.93 1.09
N TRP A 194 -9.01 12.28 0.53
CA TRP A 194 -7.82 12.90 -0.03
C TRP A 194 -7.45 12.29 -1.39
N THR A 195 -7.29 13.13 -2.40
CA THR A 195 -6.71 12.75 -3.69
C THR A 195 -5.24 13.18 -3.75
N PRO A 196 -4.28 12.24 -3.75
CA PRO A 196 -2.87 12.56 -3.96
C PRO A 196 -2.59 12.76 -5.46
N PRO A 197 -1.42 13.29 -5.83
CA PRO A 197 -0.98 13.35 -7.22
C PRO A 197 -0.99 11.97 -7.88
N ALA A 198 -1.38 11.93 -9.17
CA ALA A 198 -1.49 10.72 -9.95
C ALA A 198 -0.28 9.78 -9.84
N MET A 199 0.95 10.32 -9.91
CA MET A 199 2.20 9.56 -9.85
C MET A 199 2.41 8.72 -8.56
N TYR A 200 1.66 9.00 -7.48
CA TYR A 200 1.78 8.26 -6.21
C TYR A 200 0.63 7.29 -5.95
N ARG A 201 -0.42 7.30 -6.78
CA ARG A 201 -1.67 6.58 -6.53
C ARG A 201 -1.49 5.07 -6.53
N GLY A 202 -0.79 4.52 -7.52
CA GLY A 202 -0.49 3.09 -7.57
C GLY A 202 0.34 2.63 -6.37
N PHE A 203 1.38 3.38 -6.02
CA PHE A 203 2.20 3.10 -4.83
C PHE A 203 1.38 3.13 -3.54
N ILE A 204 0.53 4.14 -3.36
CA ILE A 204 -0.35 4.25 -2.19
C ILE A 204 -1.34 3.07 -2.14
N ALA A 205 -1.95 2.70 -3.26
CA ALA A 205 -2.85 1.55 -3.33
C ALA A 205 -2.15 0.26 -2.89
N ARG A 206 -0.97 -0.03 -3.44
CA ARG A 206 -0.18 -1.22 -3.09
C ARG A 206 0.31 -1.21 -1.65
N ALA A 207 0.69 -0.06 -1.10
CA ALA A 207 1.04 0.07 0.31
C ALA A 207 -0.16 -0.26 1.21
N LEU A 208 -1.36 0.20 0.86
CA LEU A 208 -2.58 -0.09 1.61
C LEU A 208 -3.04 -1.54 1.48
N PHE A 209 -2.94 -2.13 0.28
CA PHE A 209 -3.18 -3.56 0.07
C PHE A 209 -2.29 -4.42 0.96
N TYR A 210 -0.99 -4.08 1.00
CA TYR A 210 -0.03 -4.75 1.88
C TYR A 210 -0.43 -4.63 3.35
N MET A 211 -0.76 -3.44 3.84
CA MET A 211 -1.13 -3.26 5.25
C MET A 211 -2.37 -4.08 5.64
N ALA A 212 -3.38 -4.14 4.77
CA ALA A 212 -4.60 -4.92 5.02
C ALA A 212 -4.36 -6.44 5.04
N VAL A 213 -3.34 -6.92 4.33
CA VAL A 213 -2.99 -8.34 4.30
C VAL A 213 -1.99 -8.72 5.38
N ARG A 214 -1.03 -7.84 5.69
CA ARG A 214 0.01 -8.08 6.69
C ARG A 214 -0.55 -8.10 8.11
N TYR A 215 -1.61 -7.33 8.40
CA TYR A 215 -2.10 -7.14 9.76
C TYR A 215 -3.54 -7.63 9.90
N ASP A 216 -3.72 -8.93 10.10
CA ASP A 216 -5.02 -9.56 10.37
C ASP A 216 -5.42 -9.56 11.87
N GLY A 217 -4.50 -9.11 12.74
CA GLY A 217 -4.70 -9.01 14.19
C GLY A 217 -4.36 -10.27 15.00
N ASP A 218 -3.74 -11.28 14.40
CA ASP A 218 -3.29 -12.50 15.09
C ASP A 218 -1.98 -12.31 15.89
N GLU A 219 -1.19 -11.29 15.55
CA GLU A 219 0.07 -10.96 16.22
C GLU A 219 -0.13 -10.02 17.43
N PRO A 220 0.72 -10.12 18.47
CA PRO A 220 0.70 -9.20 19.60
C PRO A 220 0.85 -7.73 19.17
N ASN A 221 0.10 -6.85 19.83
CA ASN A 221 0.18 -5.39 19.60
C ASN A 221 -0.11 -4.99 18.14
N THR A 222 -1.00 -5.73 17.49
CA THR A 222 -1.58 -5.42 16.18
C THR A 222 -3.11 -5.41 16.26
N PHE A 223 -3.75 -4.86 15.24
CA PHE A 223 -5.19 -4.97 15.01
C PHE A 223 -5.46 -5.59 13.64
N ASN A 224 -6.68 -6.08 13.44
CA ASN A 224 -7.17 -6.47 12.11
C ASN A 224 -7.42 -5.20 11.27
N LEU A 225 -6.65 -5.05 10.20
CA LEU A 225 -6.76 -3.97 9.23
C LEU A 225 -7.46 -4.47 7.98
N THR A 226 -8.53 -3.80 7.55
CA THR A 226 -9.25 -4.16 6.32
C THR A 226 -9.47 -2.94 5.44
N LEU A 227 -9.54 -3.16 4.12
CA LEU A 227 -9.96 -2.13 3.19
C LEU A 227 -11.45 -2.24 2.91
N GLY A 228 -12.10 -1.10 2.76
CA GLY A 228 -13.50 -1.01 2.39
C GLY A 228 -13.83 0.35 1.79
N GLU A 229 -15.08 0.53 1.38
CA GLU A 229 -15.54 1.80 0.78
C GLU A 229 -15.70 2.92 1.81
N THR A 230 -16.01 2.55 3.05
CA THR A 230 -16.27 3.50 4.14
C THR A 230 -15.31 3.23 5.30
N PRO A 231 -14.42 4.17 5.63
CA PRO A 231 -13.56 4.04 6.78
C PRO A 231 -14.37 3.92 8.07
N ALA A 232 -14.03 2.93 8.89
CA ALA A 232 -14.64 2.70 10.20
C ALA A 232 -13.54 2.37 11.20
N LYS A 233 -13.52 3.09 12.31
CA LYS A 233 -12.59 2.76 13.41
C LYS A 233 -13.13 1.51 14.09
N GLY A 234 -12.33 0.44 14.06
CA GLY A 234 -12.52 -0.71 14.93
C GLY A 234 -12.09 -0.38 16.37
N GLY A 235 -11.99 -1.40 17.22
CA GLY A 235 -11.31 -1.27 18.52
C GLY A 235 -12.17 -1.05 19.76
N GLY A 236 -13.26 -1.80 19.91
CA GLY A 236 -13.78 -2.13 21.25
C GLY A 236 -12.84 -3.10 22.00
N GLY A 237 -12.98 -3.20 23.34
CA GLY A 237 -12.19 -4.13 24.16
C GLY A 237 -12.28 -5.58 23.68
N GLY A 238 -11.15 -6.32 23.68
CA GLY A 238 -11.02 -7.71 23.17
C GLY A 238 -9.59 -8.05 22.70
N ARG A 239 -9.34 -9.25 22.15
CA ARG A 239 -8.07 -9.65 21.48
C ARG A 239 -8.39 -10.50 20.22
N GLY A 240 -7.59 -10.39 19.16
CA GLY A 240 -7.71 -11.21 17.94
C GLY A 240 -8.90 -10.86 17.03
N LEU A 241 -9.34 -11.84 16.22
CA LEU A 241 -10.46 -11.77 15.26
C LEU A 241 -11.84 -11.45 15.90
N GLU A 242 -11.93 -11.48 17.22
CA GLU A 242 -13.13 -11.07 17.97
C GLU A 242 -13.32 -9.54 18.00
N LYS A 243 -12.29 -8.77 17.63
CA LYS A 243 -12.39 -7.31 17.50
C LYS A 243 -12.91 -6.93 16.12
N ALA A 244 -13.88 -6.00 16.11
CA ALA A 244 -14.28 -5.31 14.89
C ALA A 244 -13.04 -4.71 14.21
N PRO A 245 -12.83 -4.97 12.90
CA PRO A 245 -11.64 -4.53 12.19
C PRO A 245 -11.61 -2.99 12.06
N TYR A 246 -10.40 -2.45 11.90
CA TYR A 246 -10.24 -1.09 11.40
C TYR A 246 -10.38 -1.11 9.89
N VAL A 247 -11.48 -0.56 9.39
CA VAL A 247 -11.72 -0.39 7.96
C VAL A 247 -11.15 0.95 7.52
N PHE A 248 -10.36 0.97 6.43
CA PHE A 248 -9.80 2.20 5.88
C PHE A 248 -9.84 2.22 4.35
N GLY A 249 -9.61 3.41 3.76
CA GLY A 249 -9.56 3.62 2.31
C GLY A 249 -10.93 3.80 1.65
N ALA A 250 -10.90 3.77 0.31
CA ALA A 250 -12.03 3.58 -0.59
C ALA A 250 -11.61 2.50 -1.59
N LEU A 251 -11.94 1.24 -1.31
CA LEU A 251 -11.31 0.09 -1.96
C LEU A 251 -11.47 0.10 -3.49
N SER A 252 -12.66 0.41 -3.99
CA SER A 252 -12.95 0.61 -5.42
C SER A 252 -11.96 1.58 -6.09
N HIS A 253 -11.68 2.71 -5.45
CA HIS A 253 -10.75 3.72 -5.96
C HIS A 253 -9.30 3.24 -5.90
N LEU A 254 -8.91 2.52 -4.84
CA LEU A 254 -7.57 1.95 -4.72
C LEU A 254 -7.31 0.88 -5.78
N LEU A 255 -8.30 0.03 -6.08
CA LEU A 255 -8.21 -0.96 -7.15
C LEU A 255 -8.03 -0.30 -8.51
N ARG A 256 -8.86 0.71 -8.82
CA ARG A 256 -8.71 1.48 -10.05
C ARG A 256 -7.33 2.14 -10.16
N TRP A 257 -6.87 2.79 -9.10
CA TRP A 257 -5.55 3.42 -9.08
C TRP A 257 -4.40 2.43 -9.24
N HIS A 258 -4.54 1.21 -8.72
CA HIS A 258 -3.56 0.16 -8.91
C HIS A 258 -3.47 -0.28 -10.38
N ASP A 259 -4.61 -0.39 -11.06
CA ASP A 259 -4.69 -0.76 -12.48
C ASP A 259 -4.18 0.36 -13.39
N ASP A 260 -4.58 1.61 -13.13
CA ASP A 260 -4.21 2.78 -13.93
C ASP A 260 -2.75 3.22 -13.74
N HIS A 261 -2.13 2.87 -12.61
CA HIS A 261 -0.78 3.27 -12.24
C HIS A 261 0.13 2.05 -11.96
N PRO A 262 0.70 1.44 -13.01
CA PRO A 262 1.52 0.23 -12.90
C PRO A 262 2.78 0.47 -12.06
N VAL A 263 3.36 -0.61 -11.53
CA VAL A 263 4.55 -0.54 -10.68
C VAL A 263 5.74 0.03 -11.44
N GLU A 264 6.29 1.13 -10.93
CA GLU A 264 7.47 1.75 -11.49
C GLU A 264 8.78 1.20 -10.89
N ALA A 265 9.90 1.48 -11.57
CA ALA A 265 11.22 0.99 -11.14
C ALA A 265 11.62 1.48 -9.73
N TRP A 266 11.21 2.70 -9.36
CA TRP A 266 11.53 3.25 -8.05
C TRP A 266 10.75 2.55 -6.93
N GLU A 267 9.53 2.05 -7.19
CA GLU A 267 8.75 1.29 -6.20
C GLU A 267 9.39 -0.06 -5.92
N ARG A 268 9.89 -0.75 -6.95
CA ARG A 268 10.66 -1.99 -6.80
C ARG A 268 11.93 -1.77 -6.00
N ALA A 269 12.70 -0.72 -6.34
CA ALA A 269 13.90 -0.36 -5.59
C ALA A 269 13.60 0.00 -4.13
N ARG A 270 12.49 0.69 -3.87
CA ARG A 270 12.02 0.98 -2.50
C ARG A 270 11.66 -0.30 -1.76
N ASN A 271 10.96 -1.24 -2.41
CA ASN A 271 10.60 -2.54 -1.85
C ASN A 271 11.83 -3.38 -1.49
N ASP A 272 12.86 -3.37 -2.36
CA ASP A 272 14.17 -3.99 -2.09
C ASP A 272 14.84 -3.36 -0.85
N ALA A 273 14.84 -2.03 -0.77
CA ALA A 273 15.45 -1.30 0.34
C ALA A 273 14.71 -1.53 1.67
N VAL A 274 13.37 -1.60 1.66
CA VAL A 274 12.60 -1.96 2.86
C VAL A 274 12.92 -3.38 3.28
N CYS A 275 12.97 -4.33 2.34
CA CYS A 275 13.29 -5.73 2.64
C CYS A 275 14.69 -5.89 3.25
N ALA A 276 15.68 -5.12 2.80
CA ALA A 276 17.01 -5.10 3.41
C ALA A 276 17.02 -4.60 4.88
N VAL A 277 15.97 -3.87 5.30
CA VAL A 277 15.83 -3.32 6.65
C VAL A 277 14.91 -4.17 7.52
N GLN A 278 13.78 -4.64 6.98
CA GLN A 278 12.72 -5.31 7.73
C GLN A 278 12.47 -6.77 7.33
N GLY A 279 13.25 -7.32 6.39
CA GLY A 279 13.24 -8.74 6.02
C GLY A 279 12.08 -9.19 5.13
N ASN A 280 11.02 -8.40 4.99
CA ASN A 280 9.84 -8.73 4.20
C ASN A 280 9.59 -7.76 3.04
N ARG A 281 8.80 -8.20 2.06
CA ARG A 281 8.47 -7.43 0.84
C ARG A 281 6.97 -7.17 0.73
N ASN A 282 6.61 -6.11 0.01
CA ASN A 282 5.26 -5.86 -0.44
C ASN A 282 4.93 -6.75 -1.67
N PRO A 283 4.07 -7.76 -1.53
CA PRO A 283 3.76 -8.70 -2.61
C PRO A 283 3.01 -8.02 -3.76
N PHE A 284 2.29 -6.94 -3.53
CA PHE A 284 1.55 -6.22 -4.58
C PHE A 284 2.46 -5.34 -5.44
N THR A 285 3.67 -5.03 -4.98
CA THR A 285 4.71 -4.38 -5.78
C THR A 285 5.41 -5.39 -6.70
N ASP A 286 5.61 -6.61 -6.21
CA ASP A 286 6.33 -7.63 -6.97
C ASP A 286 5.41 -8.47 -7.87
N LYS A 287 4.13 -8.64 -7.47
CA LYS A 287 3.06 -9.39 -8.14
C LYS A 287 1.73 -8.60 -8.12
N PRO A 288 1.61 -7.53 -8.93
CA PRO A 288 0.44 -6.66 -8.95
C PRO A 288 -0.89 -7.39 -9.19
N GLU A 289 -0.87 -8.50 -9.95
CA GLU A 289 -2.04 -9.32 -10.27
C GLU A 289 -2.74 -9.90 -9.03
N LEU A 290 -2.05 -10.04 -7.90
CA LEU A 290 -2.63 -10.57 -6.66
C LEU A 290 -3.68 -9.63 -6.05
N ALA A 291 -3.64 -8.33 -6.36
CA ALA A 291 -4.62 -7.37 -5.85
C ALA A 291 -6.04 -7.73 -6.30
N ALA A 292 -6.21 -8.09 -7.58
CA ALA A 292 -7.51 -8.51 -8.12
C ALA A 292 -8.01 -9.82 -7.48
N VAL A 293 -7.12 -10.76 -7.18
CA VAL A 293 -7.47 -12.03 -6.54
C VAL A 293 -7.94 -11.83 -5.10
N VAL A 294 -7.25 -10.98 -4.33
CA VAL A 294 -7.57 -10.74 -2.91
C VAL A 294 -8.77 -9.82 -2.75
N PHE A 295 -8.85 -8.74 -3.53
CA PHE A 295 -9.77 -7.64 -3.29
C PHE A 295 -10.84 -7.47 -4.38
N GLY A 296 -10.69 -8.09 -5.56
CA GLY A 296 -11.59 -7.88 -6.70
C GLY A 296 -13.04 -8.29 -6.46
N GLY A 297 -13.29 -9.27 -5.57
CA GLY A 297 -14.64 -9.67 -5.17
C GLY A 297 -15.28 -8.78 -4.09
N VAL A 298 -14.52 -7.87 -3.49
CA VAL A 298 -14.99 -6.97 -2.42
C VAL A 298 -15.54 -5.66 -3.00
N GLY A 299 -15.07 -5.26 -4.19
CA GLY A 299 -15.47 -4.01 -4.85
C GLY A 299 -16.76 -4.07 -5.69
N THR A 300 -17.31 -5.25 -5.99
CA THR A 300 -18.47 -5.38 -6.89
C THR A 300 -19.83 -5.32 -6.19
N ALA A 301 -19.88 -5.24 -4.87
CA ALA A 301 -21.14 -5.25 -4.13
C ALA A 301 -21.78 -3.86 -3.93
N ALA A 302 -21.09 -2.76 -4.27
CA ALA A 302 -21.52 -1.40 -3.90
C ALA A 302 -21.65 -0.39 -5.05
N GLU A 303 -21.31 -0.73 -6.30
CA GLU A 303 -21.39 0.23 -7.40
C GLU A 303 -22.19 -0.33 -8.60
N ALA A 304 -23.48 -0.56 -8.37
CA ALA A 304 -24.46 -0.35 -9.44
C ALA A 304 -24.68 1.17 -9.57
N ASP A 305 -23.68 1.88 -10.09
CA ASP A 305 -23.86 3.25 -10.56
C ASP A 305 -24.71 3.19 -11.84
N THR A 306 -25.92 3.72 -11.74
CA THR A 306 -26.90 3.76 -12.84
C THR A 306 -26.68 4.97 -13.77
N SER A 307 -25.47 5.54 -13.82
CA SER A 307 -25.19 6.69 -14.68
C SER A 307 -24.32 6.42 -15.92
N ASP A 308 -23.84 5.18 -16.16
CA ASP A 308 -23.14 4.84 -17.41
C ASP A 308 -24.00 3.97 -18.35
N ALA A 309 -25.16 4.50 -18.74
CA ALA A 309 -25.87 4.03 -19.92
C ALA A 309 -25.12 4.51 -21.17
N GLY A 310 -24.01 3.82 -21.47
CA GLY A 310 -23.46 3.73 -22.81
C GLY A 310 -22.12 4.43 -23.00
N LYS A 311 -21.03 3.75 -22.62
CA LYS A 311 -19.99 3.29 -23.56
C LYS A 311 -19.43 1.94 -23.11
N GLY A 312 -19.70 0.91 -23.90
CA GLY A 312 -19.21 -0.44 -23.63
C GLY A 312 -17.69 -0.51 -23.58
N PHE A 313 -17.19 -1.31 -22.65
CA PHE A 313 -15.86 -1.90 -22.74
C PHE A 313 -16.00 -3.42 -22.61
N ASP A 314 -15.67 -4.06 -23.73
CA ASP A 314 -15.77 -5.48 -24.01
C ASP A 314 -14.92 -6.31 -23.03
N THR A 315 -15.53 -7.36 -22.49
CA THR A 315 -14.90 -8.37 -21.65
C THR A 315 -14.09 -9.33 -22.51
N TRP A 316 -12.76 -9.27 -22.41
CA TRP A 316 -11.88 -10.30 -22.97
C TRP A 316 -11.86 -11.52 -22.06
N THR A 317 -12.75 -12.48 -22.30
CA THR A 317 -12.64 -13.83 -21.74
C THR A 317 -11.81 -14.71 -22.68
N TRP A 318 -10.59 -15.05 -22.25
CA TRP A 318 -9.82 -16.12 -22.89
C TRP A 318 -10.40 -17.47 -22.46
N SER A 319 -11.24 -18.08 -23.30
CA SER A 319 -11.61 -19.49 -23.16
C SER A 319 -10.79 -20.33 -24.14
N LEU A 320 -9.91 -21.16 -23.58
CA LEU A 320 -9.26 -22.27 -24.26
C LEU A 320 -10.34 -23.25 -24.75
N VAL A 321 -10.45 -23.43 -26.06
CA VAL A 321 -11.25 -24.52 -26.63
C VAL A 321 -10.31 -25.66 -26.99
N THR A 322 -10.28 -26.68 -26.13
CA THR A 322 -9.93 -28.05 -26.51
C THR A 322 -11.20 -28.88 -26.49
N GLY A 323 -11.41 -29.71 -27.51
CA GLY A 323 -12.43 -30.77 -27.46
C GLY A 323 -13.21 -30.97 -28.75
N LEU A 324 -12.75 -31.96 -29.53
CA LEU A 324 -13.50 -32.64 -30.58
C LEU A 324 -14.83 -33.20 -30.04
N ALA A 325 -15.91 -33.04 -30.81
CA ALA A 325 -17.02 -33.99 -30.82
C ALA A 325 -17.77 -33.97 -32.17
N VAL A 326 -18.05 -35.18 -32.63
CA VAL A 326 -18.69 -35.60 -33.89
C VAL A 326 -20.20 -35.40 -33.80
N MET A 327 -20.87 -35.00 -34.90
CA MET A 327 -22.04 -35.69 -35.48
C MET A 327 -22.78 -34.88 -36.56
N TRP A 328 -22.81 -35.48 -37.75
CA TRP A 328 -23.81 -35.48 -38.82
C TRP A 328 -25.13 -34.70 -38.65
N ALA A 329 -25.51 -33.94 -39.69
CA ALA A 329 -26.80 -34.09 -40.37
C ALA A 329 -26.82 -33.40 -41.75
N LEU A 330 -27.33 -34.16 -42.72
CA LEU A 330 -27.62 -33.88 -44.12
C LEU A 330 -28.41 -32.59 -44.39
N TYR A 331 -28.10 -31.89 -45.50
CA TYR A 331 -29.13 -31.58 -46.50
C TYR A 331 -28.52 -31.41 -47.90
N ILE A 332 -29.33 -31.79 -48.88
CA ILE A 332 -29.01 -32.26 -50.23
C ILE A 332 -29.52 -31.24 -51.26
N PHE A 333 -28.74 -31.07 -52.34
CA PHE A 333 -29.10 -30.66 -53.71
C PHE A 333 -29.68 -29.27 -54.02
N GLY A 334 -29.18 -28.69 -55.12
CA GLY A 334 -29.94 -27.71 -55.91
C GLY A 334 -29.12 -26.79 -56.81
N MET A 335 -28.58 -27.31 -57.92
CA MET A 335 -28.14 -26.53 -59.09
C MET A 335 -29.19 -25.49 -59.51
N PHE A 336 -28.76 -24.30 -60.00
CA PHE A 336 -29.01 -23.83 -61.37
C PHE A 336 -28.27 -22.50 -61.65
N ARG A 337 -27.38 -22.53 -62.66
CA ARG A 337 -26.91 -21.33 -63.39
C ARG A 337 -28.07 -20.78 -64.22
N TRP A 338 -28.11 -19.46 -64.50
CA TRP A 338 -28.22 -18.90 -65.85
C TRP A 338 -27.78 -17.42 -65.85
N PHE A 339 -27.13 -17.03 -66.96
CA PHE A 339 -26.63 -15.70 -67.33
C PHE A 339 -27.77 -14.72 -67.68
N VAL A 340 -27.54 -13.41 -67.45
CA VAL A 340 -27.41 -12.38 -68.50
C VAL A 340 -26.36 -11.37 -68.03
#